data_AF-A0A7X1GHS0-F1
#
_entry.id   AF-A0A7X1GHS0-F1
#
_cell.length_a   1.000
_cell.length_b   1.000
_cell.length_c   1.000
_cell.angle_alpha   90.00
_cell.angle_beta   90.00
_cell.angle_gamma   90.00
#
_symmetry.space_group_name_H-M   'P 1'
#
loop_
_entity.id
_entity.type
_entity.pdbx_description
1 polymer ?
#
loop_
_entity_poly.entity_id
_entity_poly.type
_entity_poly.pdbx_seq_one_letter_code
_entity_poly.pdbx_strand_id
1 'polypeptide(L)'
;MQFGILAGNDYINKRIYKLLSEIHPADVASFVRKFLSESDEQCFHTYRELILGSHLRSQGSNWRYEQKIGRQTPDWVVRDSDDQVIEIVDVYTLHQRRETDVQISKGLSFRGSWAGWVTIPPNHLFSKIQQKVNAYTKLIEKLGVPYVVAVFGEFTASVEPEEVHHVVNELHGGVFHETPTLAGVIFFRERSGDYEFSYFANPRAAHSSQLALQG
;
A
#
# COMPACT_ATOMS: atom_id res chain seq x y z
N MET A 1 23.68 -7.25 2.65
CA MET A 1 23.33 -8.35 3.57
C MET A 1 22.74 -9.49 2.73
N GLN A 2 23.07 -10.75 3.02
CA GLN A 2 22.59 -11.91 2.26
C GLN A 2 21.98 -12.92 3.25
N PHE A 3 20.70 -13.24 3.07
CA PHE A 3 19.86 -14.02 3.98
C PHE A 3 19.36 -15.34 3.35
N GLY A 4 19.93 -15.75 2.21
CA GLY A 4 19.51 -16.93 1.45
C GLY A 4 18.51 -16.60 0.32
N ILE A 5 17.67 -17.56 -0.04
CA ILE A 5 16.61 -17.40 -1.03
C ILE A 5 15.33 -16.99 -0.28
N LEU A 6 14.84 -15.77 -0.54
CA LEU A 6 13.63 -15.18 0.06
C LEU A 6 12.42 -15.27 -0.87
N ALA A 7 12.63 -15.55 -2.15
CA ALA A 7 11.60 -15.78 -3.16
C ALA A 7 12.07 -16.83 -4.17
N GLY A 8 11.16 -17.53 -4.85
CA GLY A 8 11.50 -18.56 -5.85
C GLY A 8 12.21 -18.07 -7.12
N ASN A 9 12.59 -16.78 -7.22
CA ASN A 9 13.18 -16.15 -8.39
C ASN A 9 14.35 -15.23 -8.01
N ASP A 10 15.52 -15.43 -8.59
CA ASP A 10 16.74 -14.65 -8.34
C ASP A 10 16.60 -13.14 -8.59
N TYR A 11 15.81 -12.75 -9.59
CA TYR A 11 15.53 -11.34 -9.88
C TYR A 11 14.74 -10.70 -8.74
N ILE A 12 13.71 -11.40 -8.25
CA ILE A 12 12.89 -10.95 -7.12
C ILE A 12 13.75 -10.88 -5.85
N ASN A 13 14.60 -11.88 -5.60
CA ASN A 13 15.54 -11.85 -4.47
C ASN A 13 16.44 -10.62 -4.51
N LYS A 14 17.10 -10.35 -5.64
CA LYS A 14 17.96 -9.16 -5.80
C LYS A 14 17.20 -7.87 -5.48
N ARG A 15 15.95 -7.78 -5.93
CA ARG A 15 15.09 -6.62 -5.66
C ARG A 15 14.72 -6.52 -4.18
N ILE A 16 14.33 -7.62 -3.53
CA ILE A 16 14.09 -7.66 -2.08
C ILE A 16 15.32 -7.17 -1.31
N TYR A 17 16.51 -7.67 -1.64
CA TYR A 17 17.75 -7.24 -0.97
C TYR A 17 18.04 -5.75 -1.14
N LYS A 18 17.78 -5.19 -2.33
CA LYS A 18 17.90 -3.76 -2.58
C LYS A 18 16.94 -2.98 -1.67
N LEU A 19 15.65 -3.35 -1.66
CA LEU A 19 14.66 -2.68 -0.82
C LEU A 19 14.97 -2.80 0.68
N LEU A 20 15.44 -3.97 1.13
CA LEU A 20 15.86 -4.17 2.53
C LEU A 20 17.02 -3.24 2.94
N SER A 21 17.87 -2.82 1.99
CA SER A 21 18.95 -1.86 2.26
C SER A 21 18.47 -0.40 2.33
N GLU A 22 17.25 -0.13 1.85
CA GLU A 22 16.65 1.21 1.81
C GLU A 22 15.73 1.46 3.03
N ILE A 23 15.35 0.40 3.76
CA ILE A 23 14.54 0.50 4.98
C ILE A 23 15.37 0.70 6.27
N HIS A 24 14.68 0.96 7.38
CA HIS A 24 15.35 1.08 8.67
C HIS A 24 16.02 -0.26 9.06
N PRO A 25 17.30 -0.29 9.47
CA PRO A 25 18.01 -1.53 9.77
C PRO A 25 17.33 -2.41 10.82
N ALA A 26 16.69 -1.80 11.83
CA ALA A 26 15.98 -2.54 12.88
C ALA A 26 14.74 -3.30 12.38
N ASP A 27 14.21 -2.97 11.20
CA ASP A 27 12.99 -3.56 10.67
C ASP A 27 13.29 -4.72 9.69
N VAL A 28 14.53 -4.81 9.19
CA VAL A 28 15.00 -5.83 8.24
C VAL A 28 14.72 -7.25 8.74
N ALA A 29 15.00 -7.52 10.02
CA ALA A 29 14.81 -8.85 10.58
C ALA A 29 13.34 -9.31 10.58
N SER A 30 12.39 -8.38 10.68
CA SER A 30 10.96 -8.69 10.60
C SER A 30 10.58 -9.11 9.18
N PHE A 31 11.01 -8.35 8.16
CA PHE A 31 10.76 -8.71 6.76
C PHE A 31 11.38 -10.05 6.38
N VAL A 32 12.65 -10.27 6.73
CA VAL A 32 13.33 -11.55 6.45
C VAL A 32 12.59 -12.72 7.08
N ARG A 33 12.13 -12.58 8.33
CA ARG A 33 11.34 -13.61 9.00
C ARG A 33 10.03 -13.89 8.27
N LYS A 34 9.31 -12.84 7.88
CA LYS A 34 8.05 -12.94 7.12
C LYS A 34 8.26 -13.70 5.81
N PHE A 35 9.20 -13.26 4.98
CA PHE A 35 9.52 -13.94 3.71
C PHE A 35 9.90 -15.43 3.85
N LEU A 36 10.50 -15.83 4.97
CA LEU A 36 10.90 -17.22 5.21
C LEU A 36 9.78 -18.10 5.79
N SER A 37 8.73 -17.50 6.37
CA SER A 37 7.72 -18.23 7.16
C SER A 37 6.30 -18.14 6.60
N GLU A 38 6.03 -17.15 5.76
CA GLU A 38 4.72 -16.87 5.19
C GLU A 38 4.43 -17.73 3.95
N SER A 39 3.15 -17.88 3.62
CA SER A 39 2.73 -18.46 2.34
C SER A 39 3.05 -17.51 1.19
N ASP A 40 3.09 -18.03 -0.04
CA ASP A 40 3.37 -17.21 -1.24
C ASP A 40 2.46 -15.97 -1.34
N GLU A 41 1.16 -16.10 -1.05
CA GLU A 41 0.20 -14.98 -1.05
C GLU A 41 0.57 -13.90 -0.03
N GLN A 42 0.95 -14.29 1.18
CA GLN A 42 1.36 -13.36 2.24
C GLN A 42 2.73 -12.74 1.95
N CYS A 43 3.66 -13.49 1.35
CA CYS A 43 4.93 -12.96 0.86
C CYS A 43 4.73 -11.85 -0.17
N PHE A 44 3.72 -11.92 -1.05
CA PHE A 44 3.41 -10.81 -1.96
C PHE A 44 2.90 -9.57 -1.23
N HIS A 45 2.10 -9.74 -0.18
CA HIS A 45 1.69 -8.63 0.69
C HIS A 45 2.89 -7.97 1.38
N THR A 46 3.72 -8.78 2.05
CA THR A 46 4.96 -8.35 2.69
C THR A 46 5.91 -7.64 1.71
N TYR A 47 5.99 -8.13 0.46
CA TYR A 47 6.78 -7.48 -0.58
C TYR A 47 6.25 -6.10 -0.97
N ARG A 48 4.92 -5.94 -1.11
CA ARG A 48 4.27 -4.66 -1.42
C ARG A 48 4.44 -3.64 -0.30
N GLU A 49 4.34 -4.09 0.95
CA GLU A 49 4.64 -3.28 2.12
C GLU A 49 6.09 -2.80 2.11
N LEU A 50 7.04 -3.70 1.80
CA LEU A 50 8.47 -3.36 1.70
C LEU A 50 8.76 -2.33 0.61
N ILE A 51 8.13 -2.46 -0.56
CA ILE A 51 8.23 -1.48 -1.67
C ILE A 51 7.80 -0.10 -1.19
N LEU A 52 6.63 -0.02 -0.54
CA LEU A 52 6.14 1.24 -0.01
C LEU A 52 7.09 1.81 1.05
N GLY A 53 7.57 0.98 1.98
CA GLY A 53 8.51 1.40 3.02
C GLY A 53 9.80 2.01 2.50
N SER A 54 10.38 1.40 1.47
CA SER A 54 11.55 1.95 0.78
C SER A 54 11.23 3.32 0.17
N HIS A 55 10.10 3.43 -0.54
CA HIS A 55 9.65 4.70 -1.12
C HIS A 55 9.46 5.78 -0.04
N LEU A 56 8.72 5.49 1.03
CA LEU A 56 8.47 6.41 2.14
C LEU A 56 9.78 6.92 2.78
N ARG A 57 10.79 6.05 2.94
CA ARG A 57 12.09 6.45 3.48
C ARG A 57 12.96 7.21 2.50
N SER A 58 12.84 6.96 1.20
CA SER A 58 13.51 7.78 0.19
C SER A 58 13.10 9.25 0.25
N GLN A 59 11.92 9.55 0.81
CA GLN A 59 11.41 10.91 1.03
C GLN A 59 11.96 11.58 2.30
N GLY A 60 12.79 10.90 3.10
CA GLY A 60 13.59 11.54 4.17
C GLY A 60 13.03 11.47 5.60
N SER A 61 11.93 10.74 5.81
CA SER A 61 11.36 10.49 7.15
C SER A 61 11.79 9.13 7.72
N ASN A 62 11.89 9.04 9.05
CA ASN A 62 12.29 7.80 9.73
C ASN A 62 11.12 6.81 9.89
N TRP A 63 10.53 6.40 8.77
CA TRP A 63 9.44 5.42 8.76
C TRP A 63 9.90 4.08 9.33
N ARG A 64 9.04 3.49 10.16
CA ARG A 64 9.26 2.24 10.88
C ARG A 64 8.13 1.25 10.60
N TYR A 65 8.50 0.01 10.37
CA TYR A 65 7.58 -1.07 10.03
C TYR A 65 6.87 -1.65 11.27
N GLU A 66 5.58 -1.95 11.15
CA GLU A 66 4.74 -2.66 12.13
C GLU A 66 4.91 -2.21 13.58
N GLN A 67 5.05 -0.90 13.80
CA GLN A 67 5.15 -0.35 15.15
C GLN A 67 3.78 -0.38 15.81
N LYS A 68 3.65 -1.14 16.90
CA LYS A 68 2.39 -1.28 17.63
C LYS A 68 1.98 0.06 18.27
N ILE A 69 0.71 0.44 18.08
CA ILE A 69 0.10 1.60 18.71
C ILE A 69 -1.17 1.15 19.43
N GLY A 70 -1.07 1.01 20.76
CA GLY A 70 -2.14 0.42 21.56
C GLY A 70 -2.43 -1.03 21.16
N ARG A 71 -3.57 -1.27 20.49
CA ARG A 71 -3.98 -2.61 20.02
C ARG A 71 -3.86 -2.80 18.51
N GLN A 72 -3.48 -1.76 17.77
CA GLN A 72 -3.35 -1.81 16.32
C GLN A 72 -1.88 -1.83 15.92
N THR A 73 -1.63 -2.35 14.73
CA THR A 73 -0.30 -2.41 14.13
C THR A 73 -0.44 -1.93 12.69
N PRO A 74 -0.29 -0.62 12.45
CA PRO A 74 -0.20 -0.12 11.09
C PRO A 74 1.08 -0.61 10.43
N ASP A 75 1.06 -0.73 9.10
CA ASP A 75 2.22 -1.20 8.35
C ASP A 75 3.41 -0.25 8.50
N TRP A 76 3.17 1.06 8.43
CA TRP A 76 4.21 2.07 8.54
C TRP A 76 3.81 3.20 9.48
N VAL A 77 4.75 3.57 10.35
CA VAL A 77 4.58 4.64 11.32
C VAL A 77 5.84 5.51 11.32
N VAL A 78 5.67 6.83 11.36
CA VAL A 78 6.75 7.76 11.64
C VAL A 78 6.53 8.42 13.00
N ARG A 79 7.63 8.56 13.74
CA ARG A 79 7.64 9.17 15.07
C ARG A 79 8.64 10.32 15.13
N ASP A 80 8.38 11.29 16.00
CA ASP A 80 9.32 12.37 16.30
C ASP A 80 10.45 11.90 17.25
N SER A 81 11.30 12.84 17.66
CA SER A 81 12.38 12.58 18.62
C SER A 81 11.89 12.23 20.03
N ASP A 82 10.66 12.58 20.38
CA ASP A 82 10.02 12.34 21.68
C ASP A 82 9.15 11.07 21.67
N ASP A 83 9.37 10.22 20.65
CA ASP A 83 8.64 8.97 20.39
C ASP A 83 7.12 9.17 20.19
N GLN A 84 6.67 10.39 19.87
CA GLN A 84 5.26 10.63 19.52
C GLN A 84 5.00 10.24 18.08
N VAL A 85 3.83 9.66 17.84
CA VAL A 85 3.39 9.31 16.49
C VAL A 85 3.13 10.60 15.72
N ILE A 86 3.79 10.76 14.58
CA ILE A 86 3.58 11.89 13.67
C ILE A 86 2.57 11.51 12.59
N GLU A 87 2.70 10.32 11.98
CA GLU A 87 1.88 9.91 10.84
C GLU A 87 1.84 8.38 10.71
N ILE A 88 0.73 7.88 10.16
CA ILE A 88 0.48 6.45 9.95
C ILE A 88 0.13 6.22 8.47
N VAL A 89 0.75 5.20 7.87
CA VAL A 89 0.42 4.70 6.54
C VAL A 89 0.12 3.20 6.61
N ASP A 90 -0.98 2.79 6.00
CA ASP A 90 -1.40 1.38 5.96
C ASP A 90 -1.67 0.94 4.52
N VAL A 91 -1.16 -0.24 4.15
CA VAL A 91 -1.18 -0.81 2.82
C VAL A 91 -2.44 -1.64 2.59
N TYR A 92 -3.03 -1.43 1.43
CA TYR A 92 -4.12 -2.22 0.93
C TYR A 92 -3.83 -2.68 -0.49
N THR A 93 -3.90 -4.00 -0.72
CA THR A 93 -3.84 -4.55 -2.07
C THR A 93 -5.24 -4.67 -2.66
N LEU A 94 -5.45 -4.08 -3.84
CA LEU A 94 -6.61 -4.34 -4.67
C LEU A 94 -6.48 -5.69 -5.38
N HIS A 95 -6.97 -6.75 -4.74
CA HIS A 95 -7.17 -8.03 -5.41
C HIS A 95 -8.36 -7.96 -6.38
N GLN A 96 -8.22 -8.54 -7.58
CA GLN A 96 -9.37 -8.82 -8.44
C GLN A 96 -10.26 -9.91 -7.83
N ARG A 97 -11.55 -9.93 -8.21
CA ARG A 97 -12.45 -11.02 -7.80
C ARG A 97 -11.99 -12.32 -8.47
N ARG A 98 -11.78 -13.38 -7.68
CA ARG A 98 -11.38 -14.74 -8.12
C ARG A 98 -12.19 -15.31 -9.29
N GLU A 99 -13.46 -14.93 -9.45
CA GLU A 99 -14.30 -15.39 -10.57
C GLU A 99 -13.77 -14.91 -11.93
N THR A 100 -13.13 -13.74 -11.97
CA THR A 100 -12.49 -13.19 -13.16
C THR A 100 -11.14 -13.83 -13.43
N ASP A 101 -10.38 -14.18 -12.38
CA ASP A 101 -9.11 -14.92 -12.49
C ASP A 101 -9.30 -16.30 -13.10
N VAL A 102 -10.40 -17.00 -12.78
CA VAL A 102 -10.73 -18.30 -13.39
C VAL A 102 -11.02 -18.16 -14.89
N GLN A 103 -11.65 -17.07 -15.32
CA GLN A 103 -11.93 -16.80 -16.74
C GLN A 103 -10.66 -16.42 -17.51
N ILE A 104 -9.77 -15.61 -16.90
CA ILE A 104 -8.45 -15.27 -17.45
C ILE A 104 -7.58 -16.54 -17.56
N SER A 105 -7.52 -17.34 -16.50
CA SER A 105 -6.76 -18.61 -16.46
C SER A 105 -7.24 -19.60 -17.51
N LYS A 106 -8.57 -19.73 -17.68
CA LYS A 106 -9.17 -20.54 -18.75
C LYS A 106 -8.86 -19.98 -20.14
N GLY A 107 -8.93 -18.66 -20.35
CA GLY A 107 -8.58 -18.00 -21.62
C GLY A 107 -7.11 -18.17 -22.02
N LEU A 108 -6.20 -18.04 -21.06
CA LEU A 108 -4.76 -18.27 -21.25
C LEU A 108 -4.45 -19.74 -21.56
N SER A 109 -5.08 -20.67 -20.83
CA SER A 109 -4.91 -22.11 -21.06
C SER A 109 -5.46 -22.63 -22.40
N PHE A 110 -6.44 -21.92 -23.01
CA PHE A 110 -7.12 -22.37 -24.22
C PHE A 110 -6.58 -21.74 -25.52
N ARG A 111 -5.97 -20.54 -25.46
CA ARG A 111 -5.51 -19.82 -26.68
C ARG A 111 -4.13 -19.17 -26.60
N GLY A 112 -3.39 -19.27 -25.50
CA GLY A 112 -2.04 -18.71 -25.38
C GLY A 112 -1.97 -17.17 -25.45
N SER A 113 -3.10 -16.47 -25.54
CA SER A 113 -3.22 -15.03 -25.43
C SER A 113 -4.64 -14.66 -25.03
N TRP A 114 -4.76 -13.79 -24.03
CA TRP A 114 -6.01 -13.22 -23.55
C TRP A 114 -5.93 -11.70 -23.72
N ALA A 115 -6.93 -11.11 -24.39
CA ALA A 115 -7.04 -9.68 -24.67
C ALA A 115 -8.39 -9.16 -24.14
N GLY A 116 -8.64 -9.34 -22.85
CA GLY A 116 -9.79 -8.74 -22.17
C GLY A 116 -9.34 -7.58 -21.29
N TRP A 117 -10.25 -6.65 -21.03
CA TRP A 117 -10.07 -5.58 -20.04
C TRP A 117 -10.87 -5.96 -18.80
N VAL A 118 -10.24 -5.96 -17.63
CA VAL A 118 -10.94 -6.16 -16.35
C VAL A 118 -10.74 -4.90 -15.52
N THR A 119 -11.69 -3.99 -15.62
CA THR A 119 -11.76 -2.82 -14.76
C THR A 119 -12.28 -3.24 -13.38
N ILE A 120 -11.58 -2.83 -12.32
CA ILE A 120 -12.14 -2.95 -10.97
C ILE A 120 -13.30 -1.96 -10.88
N PRO A 121 -14.52 -2.38 -10.48
CA PRO A 121 -15.61 -1.43 -10.32
C PRO A 121 -15.22 -0.32 -9.32
N PRO A 122 -15.40 0.96 -9.63
CA PRO A 122 -15.04 2.08 -8.74
C PRO A 122 -15.60 1.94 -7.31
N ASN A 123 -16.80 1.36 -7.18
CA ASN A 123 -17.42 1.03 -5.89
C ASN A 123 -16.61 0.05 -5.03
N HIS A 124 -15.89 -0.88 -5.66
CA HIS A 124 -15.02 -1.81 -4.93
C HIS A 124 -13.86 -1.06 -4.31
N LEU A 125 -13.14 -0.23 -5.08
CA LEU A 125 -12.06 0.61 -4.56
C LEU A 125 -12.54 1.51 -3.42
N PHE A 126 -13.67 2.20 -3.62
CA PHE A 126 -14.31 3.04 -2.60
C PHE A 126 -14.55 2.27 -1.30
N SER A 127 -15.23 1.12 -1.38
CA SER A 127 -15.57 0.31 -0.21
C SER A 127 -14.34 -0.18 0.56
N LYS A 128 -13.22 -0.42 -0.15
CA LYS A 128 -11.99 -0.93 0.45
C LYS A 128 -11.21 0.16 1.17
N ILE A 129 -11.11 1.35 0.58
CA ILE A 129 -10.54 2.51 1.27
C ILE A 129 -11.36 2.81 2.53
N GLN A 130 -12.69 2.84 2.43
CA GLN A 130 -13.56 3.04 3.60
C GLN A 130 -13.38 1.96 4.68
N GLN A 131 -13.25 0.68 4.31
CA GLN A 131 -12.99 -0.39 5.27
C GLN A 131 -11.70 -0.16 6.07
N LYS A 132 -10.61 0.24 5.39
CA LYS A 132 -9.34 0.54 6.04
C LYS A 132 -9.43 1.75 6.96
N VAL A 133 -10.03 2.85 6.48
CA VAL A 133 -10.33 4.02 7.30
C VAL A 133 -11.06 3.63 8.57
N ASN A 134 -12.17 2.91 8.44
CA ASN A 134 -13.02 2.56 9.58
C ASN A 134 -12.30 1.71 10.64
N ALA A 135 -11.29 0.92 10.23
CA ALA A 135 -10.46 0.17 11.17
C ALA A 135 -9.59 1.07 12.06
N TYR A 136 -9.16 2.22 11.54
CA TYR A 136 -8.24 3.14 12.21
C TYR A 136 -8.91 4.39 12.79
N THR A 137 -10.15 4.74 12.40
CA THR A 137 -10.85 5.98 12.80
C THR A 137 -10.66 6.33 14.28
N LYS A 138 -10.98 5.39 15.20
CA LYS A 138 -10.88 5.64 16.65
C LYS A 138 -9.44 5.88 17.12
N LEU A 139 -8.46 5.23 16.50
CA LEU A 139 -7.05 5.43 16.84
C LEU A 139 -6.62 6.82 16.38
N ILE A 140 -6.97 7.20 15.15
CA ILE A 140 -6.59 8.47 14.54
C ILE A 140 -7.22 9.64 15.28
N GLU A 141 -8.51 9.59 15.59
CA GLU A 141 -9.20 10.62 16.39
C GLU A 141 -8.56 10.79 17.77
N LYS A 142 -8.10 9.69 18.39
CA LYS A 142 -7.43 9.74 19.69
C LYS A 142 -6.03 10.36 19.61
N LEU A 143 -5.27 10.03 18.56
CA LEU A 143 -3.89 10.47 18.40
C LEU A 143 -3.79 11.89 17.81
N GLY A 144 -4.77 12.31 17.01
CA GLY A 144 -4.74 13.59 16.31
C GLY A 144 -3.66 13.66 15.23
N VAL A 145 -3.41 12.55 14.53
CA VAL A 145 -2.32 12.41 13.54
C VAL A 145 -2.88 12.17 12.13
N PRO A 146 -2.15 12.50 11.05
CA PRO A 146 -2.55 12.16 9.70
C PRO A 146 -2.53 10.63 9.49
N TYR A 147 -3.53 10.15 8.74
CA TYR A 147 -3.63 8.76 8.32
C TYR A 147 -3.74 8.68 6.81
N VAL A 148 -2.89 7.87 6.19
CA VAL A 148 -2.86 7.68 4.74
C VAL A 148 -3.07 6.21 4.41
N VAL A 149 -3.92 5.94 3.41
CA VAL A 149 -4.08 4.59 2.87
C VAL A 149 -3.24 4.47 1.61
N ALA A 150 -2.34 3.49 1.58
CA ALA A 150 -1.56 3.17 0.40
C ALA A 150 -2.20 1.99 -0.36
N VAL A 151 -2.70 2.27 -1.55
CA VAL A 151 -3.40 1.33 -2.42
C VAL A 151 -2.44 0.79 -3.47
N PHE A 152 -2.18 -0.51 -3.44
CA PHE A 152 -1.46 -1.20 -4.51
C PHE A 152 -2.43 -1.63 -5.61
N GLY A 153 -2.21 -1.15 -6.83
CA GLY A 153 -2.87 -1.62 -8.05
C GLY A 153 -2.13 -2.84 -8.60
N GLU A 154 -2.74 -4.03 -8.54
CA GLU A 154 -2.19 -5.21 -9.17
C GLU A 154 -2.16 -5.05 -10.70
N PHE A 155 -1.15 -5.62 -11.38
CA PHE A 155 -1.03 -5.54 -12.84
C PHE A 155 -2.29 -6.03 -13.59
N THR A 156 -3.00 -7.01 -13.02
CA THR A 156 -4.26 -7.53 -13.58
C THR A 156 -5.40 -6.54 -13.43
N ALA A 157 -5.38 -5.73 -12.35
CA ALA A 157 -6.29 -4.64 -12.10
C ALA A 157 -5.85 -3.41 -12.90
N SER A 158 -6.46 -3.19 -14.06
CA SER A 158 -6.34 -1.94 -14.81
C SER A 158 -7.00 -0.81 -14.02
N VAL A 159 -6.32 -0.33 -12.97
CA VAL A 159 -6.66 0.87 -12.21
C VAL A 159 -5.64 1.93 -12.58
N GLU A 160 -6.12 3.01 -13.17
CA GLU A 160 -5.32 4.19 -13.49
C GLU A 160 -5.42 5.24 -12.36
N PRO A 161 -4.41 6.12 -12.21
CA PRO A 161 -4.45 7.22 -11.24
C PRO A 161 -5.73 8.08 -11.35
N GLU A 162 -6.27 8.28 -12.55
CA GLU A 162 -7.50 9.03 -12.80
C GLU A 162 -8.73 8.34 -12.18
N GLU A 163 -8.79 7.01 -12.17
CA GLU A 163 -9.87 6.27 -11.51
C GLU A 163 -9.78 6.41 -10.00
N VAL A 164 -8.56 6.38 -9.44
CA VAL A 164 -8.34 6.65 -8.02
C VAL A 164 -8.78 8.07 -7.68
N HIS A 165 -8.37 9.07 -8.49
CA HIS A 165 -8.80 10.46 -8.34
C HIS A 165 -10.33 10.58 -8.32
N HIS A 166 -11.01 9.95 -9.28
CA HIS A 166 -12.47 9.95 -9.34
C HIS A 166 -13.09 9.32 -8.08
N VAL A 167 -12.54 8.20 -7.58
CA VAL A 167 -13.05 7.56 -6.36
C VAL A 167 -12.86 8.43 -5.11
N VAL A 168 -11.70 9.06 -4.96
CA VAL A 168 -11.40 9.83 -3.75
C VAL A 168 -12.10 11.20 -3.73
N ASN A 169 -12.37 11.80 -4.89
CA ASN A 169 -12.91 13.17 -4.99
C ASN A 169 -14.36 13.26 -5.47
N GLU A 170 -14.86 12.33 -6.29
CA GLU A 170 -16.11 12.53 -7.06
C GLU A 170 -17.16 11.44 -6.80
N LEU A 171 -16.76 10.16 -6.83
CA LEU A 171 -17.68 9.02 -6.70
C LEU A 171 -18.40 9.05 -5.34
N HIS A 172 -19.74 9.06 -5.37
CA HIS A 172 -20.60 9.23 -4.17
C HIS A 172 -20.29 10.49 -3.35
N GLY A 173 -19.75 11.54 -3.98
CA GLY A 173 -19.27 12.75 -3.30
C GLY A 173 -17.81 12.67 -2.85
N GLY A 174 -17.13 11.54 -3.09
CA GLY A 174 -15.71 11.32 -2.83
C GLY A 174 -15.42 10.82 -1.42
N VAL A 175 -14.53 9.82 -1.30
CA VAL A 175 -14.06 9.32 0.01
C VAL A 175 -13.57 10.45 0.91
N PHE A 176 -12.89 11.44 0.35
CA PHE A 176 -12.34 12.59 1.07
C PHE A 176 -13.41 13.51 1.67
N HIS A 177 -14.60 13.56 1.07
CA HIS A 177 -15.71 14.33 1.62
C HIS A 177 -16.26 13.69 2.88
N GLU A 178 -16.47 12.38 2.84
CA GLU A 178 -17.08 11.62 3.94
C GLU A 178 -16.09 11.31 5.08
N THR A 179 -14.79 11.44 4.81
CA THR A 179 -13.74 10.95 5.70
C THR A 179 -12.66 12.00 6.01
N PRO A 180 -12.93 12.97 6.90
CA PRO A 180 -11.93 13.95 7.33
C PRO A 180 -10.73 13.31 8.07
N THR A 181 -10.88 12.10 8.61
CA THR A 181 -9.79 11.38 9.29
C THR A 181 -8.75 10.81 8.32
N LEU A 182 -9.07 10.71 7.03
CA LEU A 182 -8.14 10.28 5.98
C LEU A 182 -7.40 11.49 5.43
N ALA A 183 -6.08 11.55 5.64
CA ALA A 183 -5.22 12.63 5.18
C ALA A 183 -4.90 12.56 3.69
N GLY A 184 -4.91 11.36 3.11
CA GLY A 184 -4.67 11.17 1.69
C GLY A 184 -4.64 9.70 1.30
N VAL A 185 -4.45 9.47 0.00
CA VAL A 185 -4.28 8.13 -0.57
C VAL A 185 -3.00 8.12 -1.41
N ILE A 186 -2.13 7.14 -1.16
CA ILE A 186 -1.05 6.81 -2.10
C ILE A 186 -1.57 5.72 -3.02
N PHE A 187 -1.52 5.91 -4.33
CA PHE A 187 -1.67 4.82 -5.28
C PHE A 187 -0.30 4.44 -5.82
N PHE A 188 0.01 3.14 -5.84
CA PHE A 188 1.25 2.66 -6.44
C PHE A 188 1.04 1.37 -7.19
N ARG A 189 1.80 1.20 -8.27
CA ARG A 189 1.67 0.06 -9.20
C ARG A 189 3.00 -0.28 -9.85
N GLU A 190 3.12 -1.50 -10.32
CA GLU A 190 4.25 -1.90 -11.16
C GLU A 190 4.02 -1.47 -12.61
N ARG A 191 5.00 -0.78 -13.20
CA ARG A 191 5.03 -0.43 -14.62
C ARG A 191 6.44 -0.63 -15.17
N SER A 192 6.56 -1.44 -16.22
CA SER A 192 7.83 -1.70 -16.91
C SER A 192 8.95 -2.20 -15.99
N GLY A 193 8.61 -2.93 -14.91
CA GLY A 193 9.57 -3.46 -13.94
C GLY A 193 9.94 -2.50 -12.81
N ASP A 194 9.46 -1.26 -12.82
CA ASP A 194 9.60 -0.28 -11.74
C ASP A 194 8.26 0.02 -11.05
N TYR A 195 8.29 0.77 -9.94
CA TYR A 195 7.08 1.19 -9.23
C TYR A 195 6.84 2.68 -9.41
N GLU A 196 5.65 3.01 -9.89
CA GLU A 196 5.15 4.38 -9.94
C GLU A 196 4.31 4.65 -8.70
N PHE A 197 4.39 5.88 -8.18
CA PHE A 197 3.65 6.33 -7.01
C PHE A 197 2.88 7.62 -7.39
N SER A 198 1.65 7.73 -6.92
CA SER A 198 0.81 8.92 -7.05
C SER A 198 0.19 9.22 -5.70
N TYR A 199 0.28 10.46 -5.26
CA TYR A 199 -0.29 10.88 -3.99
C TYR A 199 -1.48 11.81 -4.21
N PHE A 200 -2.61 11.46 -3.60
CA PHE A 200 -3.84 12.24 -3.60
C PHE A 200 -4.05 12.78 -2.19
N ALA A 201 -3.80 14.08 -2.00
CA ALA A 201 -4.02 14.75 -0.73
C ALA A 201 -5.53 14.97 -0.50
N ASN A 202 -6.01 14.74 0.73
CA ASN A 202 -7.35 15.16 1.12
C ASN A 202 -7.33 16.64 1.54
N PRO A 203 -7.92 17.57 0.77
CA PRO A 203 -7.94 18.99 1.12
C PRO A 203 -8.82 19.29 2.35
N ARG A 204 -9.60 18.31 2.83
CA ARG A 204 -10.51 18.40 3.97
C ARG A 204 -10.04 17.58 5.16
N ALA A 205 -8.80 17.09 5.13
CA ALA A 205 -8.24 16.31 6.22
C ALA A 205 -8.23 17.12 7.52
N ALA A 206 -8.65 16.48 8.62
CA ALA A 206 -8.51 17.03 9.96
C ALA A 206 -7.03 17.22 10.35
N HIS A 207 -6.16 16.35 9.82
CA HIS A 207 -4.72 16.38 10.02
C HIS A 207 -4.03 16.18 8.67
N SER A 208 -3.25 17.17 8.22
CA SER A 208 -2.57 17.12 6.92
C SER A 208 -1.32 16.25 6.97
N SER A 209 -1.16 15.36 5.98
CA SER A 209 0.02 14.52 5.83
C SER A 209 1.25 15.32 5.38
N GLN A 210 2.42 14.92 5.87
CA GLN A 210 3.70 15.51 5.46
C GLN A 210 4.16 15.03 4.08
N LEU A 211 3.62 13.90 3.60
CA LEU A 211 3.92 13.34 2.28
C LEU A 211 3.49 14.28 1.15
N ALA A 212 2.53 15.18 1.41
CA ALA A 212 2.09 16.21 0.47
C ALA A 212 3.15 17.28 0.18
N LEU A 213 4.17 17.43 1.04
CA LEU A 213 5.12 18.55 1.01
C LEU A 213 6.40 18.24 0.23
N GLN A 214 6.53 17.04 -0.33
CA GLN A 214 7.79 16.54 -0.92
C GLN A 214 7.65 16.08 -2.38
N GLY A 215 6.45 16.24 -2.98
CA GLY A 215 6.17 15.94 -4.39
C GLY A 215 6.16 17.19 -5.29
#